data_AF-A0A2X3JXL7-F1
#
_entry.id   AF-A0A2X3JXL7-F1
#
_cell.length_a   1.000
_cell.length_b   1.000
_cell.length_c   1.000
_cell.angle_alpha   90.00
_cell.angle_beta   90.00
_cell.angle_gamma   90.00
#
_symmetry.space_group_name_H-M   'P 1'
#
loop_
_entity.id
_entity.type
_entity.pdbx_description
1 polymer ?
#
loop_
_entity_poly.entity_id
_entity_poly.type
_entity_poly.pdbx_seq_one_letter_code
_entity_poly.pdbx_strand_id
1 'polypeptide(L)'
;MVPVFGLIAMGKGSFMQGIEQLTTVHAEKLNSIGGPTDPLPIGAAFTGLILVNTFYWCTNQGIVQRTLASKSLAEGQKGALLTAVLKMLDPLVLVLPGLIAFHLYQDLPKADMAYPTLVNNVLPVPMVGFFGAVLFGAVISTFNGFLNSASTLFSMGIYRRIINQNAEPQQLVTVGRKFGFFIAIVSVLVAPWIANAPQGLYSWMKQLNGIYNVPLVTIIIMGFFFPAHPGAGGKSGDGGLA
;
A
#
# COMPACT_ATOMS: atom_id res chain seq x y z
N MET A 1 0.81 -4.60 -20.23
CA MET A 1 0.59 -3.70 -21.38
C MET A 1 1.53 -2.51 -21.35
N VAL A 2 1.44 -1.61 -20.36
CA VAL A 2 2.25 -0.38 -20.35
C VAL A 2 3.77 -0.61 -20.44
N PRO A 3 4.38 -1.57 -19.71
CA PRO A 3 5.82 -1.84 -19.86
C PRO A 3 6.21 -2.25 -21.28
N VAL A 4 5.36 -3.02 -21.96
CA VAL A 4 5.63 -3.51 -23.33
C VAL A 4 5.62 -2.35 -24.33
N PHE A 5 4.56 -1.53 -24.31
CA PHE A 5 4.48 -0.35 -25.17
C PHE A 5 5.57 0.67 -24.85
N GLY A 6 5.89 0.84 -23.56
CA GLY A 6 6.98 1.70 -23.10
C GLY A 6 8.35 1.27 -23.62
N LEU A 7 8.65 -0.04 -23.59
CA LEU A 7 9.90 -0.58 -24.12
C LEU A 7 9.97 -0.44 -25.65
N ILE A 8 8.88 -0.68 -26.36
CA ILE A 8 8.81 -0.45 -27.81
C ILE A 8 9.07 1.02 -28.15
N ALA A 9 8.45 1.94 -27.39
CA ALA A 9 8.65 3.38 -27.58
C ALA A 9 10.11 3.81 -27.32
N MET A 10 10.72 3.26 -26.26
CA MET A 10 12.13 3.50 -25.94
C MET A 10 13.05 3.00 -27.06
N GLY A 11 12.85 1.76 -27.51
CA GLY A 11 13.61 1.16 -28.61
C GLY A 11 13.19 1.63 -30.00
N LYS A 12 12.59 2.83 -30.13
CA LYS A 12 12.17 3.46 -31.40
C LYS A 12 11.39 2.53 -32.33
N GLY A 13 10.50 1.71 -31.77
CA GLY A 13 9.67 0.75 -32.48
C GLY A 13 10.10 -0.72 -32.32
N SER A 14 11.28 -0.99 -31.75
CA SER A 14 11.77 -2.35 -31.46
C SER A 14 11.76 -2.63 -29.96
N PHE A 15 11.02 -3.68 -29.56
CA PHE A 15 11.01 -4.13 -28.17
C PHE A 15 12.40 -4.54 -27.67
N MET A 16 13.17 -5.24 -28.51
CA MET A 16 14.48 -5.76 -28.12
C MET A 16 15.49 -4.63 -27.90
N GLN A 17 15.46 -3.60 -28.76
CA GLN A 17 16.28 -2.40 -28.55
C GLN A 17 15.87 -1.63 -27.30
N GLY A 18 14.57 -1.64 -26.95
CA GLY A 18 14.10 -1.06 -25.70
C GLY A 18 14.66 -1.74 -24.46
N ILE A 19 14.75 -3.08 -24.48
CA ILE A 19 15.40 -3.85 -23.41
C ILE A 19 16.90 -3.52 -23.35
N GLU A 20 17.58 -3.54 -24.49
CA GLU A 20 19.00 -3.18 -24.57
C GLU A 20 19.24 -1.80 -23.97
N GLN A 21 18.46 -0.80 -24.38
CA GLN A 21 18.57 0.57 -23.89
C GLN A 21 18.27 0.68 -22.39
N LEU A 22 17.25 -0.02 -21.88
CA LEU A 22 16.96 -0.07 -20.45
C LEU A 22 18.12 -0.66 -19.63
N THR A 23 18.81 -1.66 -20.17
CA THR A 23 19.91 -2.36 -19.48
C THR A 23 21.27 -1.69 -19.63
N THR A 24 21.41 -0.73 -20.54
CA THR A 24 22.69 -0.08 -20.87
C THR A 24 22.72 1.39 -20.48
N VAL A 25 21.60 2.09 -20.62
CA VAL A 25 21.45 3.49 -20.22
C VAL A 25 20.88 3.52 -18.80
N HIS A 26 21.52 4.28 -17.91
CA HIS A 26 21.17 4.34 -16.48
C HIS A 26 21.02 2.98 -15.78
N ALA A 27 21.85 2.00 -16.16
CA ALA A 27 21.81 0.64 -15.64
C ALA A 27 21.96 0.56 -14.11
N GLU A 28 22.58 1.58 -13.49
CA GLU A 28 22.66 1.73 -12.05
C GLU A 28 21.29 1.79 -11.38
N LYS A 29 20.25 2.26 -12.07
CA LYS A 29 18.87 2.31 -11.57
C LYS A 29 18.19 0.94 -11.49
N LEU A 30 18.77 -0.08 -12.15
CA LEU A 30 18.33 -1.48 -12.02
C LEU A 30 18.96 -2.17 -10.81
N ASN A 31 19.99 -1.59 -10.21
CA ASN A 31 20.64 -2.17 -9.04
C ASN A 31 19.76 -2.03 -7.80
N SER A 32 19.25 -3.16 -7.31
CA SER A 32 18.37 -3.24 -6.13
C SER A 32 19.12 -3.57 -4.82
N ILE A 33 20.46 -3.70 -4.86
CA ILE A 33 21.28 -3.99 -3.67
C ILE A 33 21.36 -2.74 -2.76
N GLY A 34 21.50 -1.56 -3.37
CA GLY A 34 21.63 -0.28 -2.69
C GLY A 34 22.96 -0.12 -1.93
N GLY A 35 23.36 1.12 -1.69
CA GLY A 35 24.54 1.50 -0.92
C GLY A 35 24.22 1.89 0.54
N PRO A 36 25.26 2.17 1.37
CA PRO A 36 25.10 2.55 2.78
C PRO A 36 24.31 3.86 3.00
N THR A 37 24.29 4.73 1.99
CA THR A 37 23.59 6.01 2.00
C THR A 37 22.17 5.93 1.46
N ASP A 38 21.78 4.79 0.88
CA ASP A 38 20.43 4.64 0.34
C ASP A 38 19.42 4.47 1.47
N PRO A 39 18.19 5.03 1.33
CA PRO A 39 17.19 4.94 2.39
C PRO A 39 16.75 3.50 2.73
N LEU A 40 16.89 2.56 1.78
CA LEU A 40 16.40 1.18 1.89
C LEU A 40 17.38 0.21 1.20
N PRO A 41 18.58 -0.04 1.77
CA PRO A 41 19.49 -1.03 1.23
C PRO A 41 18.92 -2.44 1.37
N ILE A 42 19.38 -3.40 0.56
CA ILE A 42 18.85 -4.76 0.57
C ILE A 42 18.99 -5.44 1.94
N GLY A 43 20.04 -5.11 2.70
CA GLY A 43 20.22 -5.61 4.06
C GLY A 43 19.10 -5.17 5.02
N ALA A 44 18.49 -4.00 4.79
CA ALA A 44 17.33 -3.55 5.57
C ALA A 44 16.11 -4.45 5.31
N ALA A 45 15.97 -4.99 4.10
CA ALA A 45 14.87 -5.88 3.71
C ALA A 45 14.83 -7.15 4.57
N PHE A 46 16.00 -7.72 4.87
CA PHE A 46 16.15 -8.97 5.63
C PHE A 46 16.31 -8.76 7.15
N THR A 47 16.24 -7.52 7.63
CA THR A 47 16.37 -7.19 9.06
C THR A 47 15.08 -6.54 9.58
N GLY A 48 15.06 -5.23 9.84
CA GLY A 48 13.90 -4.57 10.43
C GLY A 48 12.65 -4.57 9.53
N LEU A 49 12.84 -4.51 8.20
CA LEU A 49 11.71 -4.43 7.28
C LEU A 49 10.90 -5.72 7.20
N ILE A 50 11.48 -6.91 7.43
CA ILE A 50 10.71 -8.16 7.42
C ILE A 50 9.68 -8.18 8.55
N LEU A 51 10.05 -7.67 9.73
CA LEU A 51 9.17 -7.58 10.90
C LEU A 51 8.06 -6.55 10.66
N VAL A 52 8.43 -5.36 10.16
CA VAL A 52 7.47 -4.30 9.81
C VAL A 52 6.46 -4.78 8.77
N ASN A 53 6.94 -5.42 7.69
CA ASN A 53 6.06 -5.93 6.65
C ASN A 53 5.15 -7.03 7.21
N THR A 54 5.70 -7.99 7.96
CA THR A 54 4.89 -9.07 8.57
C THR A 54 3.78 -8.49 9.44
N PHE A 55 4.10 -7.52 10.29
CA PHE A 55 3.08 -6.85 11.09
C PHE A 55 2.04 -6.15 10.24
N TYR A 56 2.47 -5.38 9.23
CA TYR A 56 1.54 -4.70 8.31
C TYR A 56 0.55 -5.69 7.68
N TRP A 57 1.03 -6.84 7.20
CA TRP A 57 0.19 -7.87 6.59
C TRP A 57 -0.75 -8.56 7.58
N CYS A 58 -0.32 -8.72 8.84
CA CYS A 58 -1.10 -9.38 9.88
C CYS A 58 -2.05 -8.45 10.66
N THR A 59 -1.91 -7.13 10.53
CA THR A 59 -2.70 -6.15 11.32
C THR A 59 -3.49 -5.17 10.46
N ASN A 60 -3.20 -5.09 9.16
CA ASN A 60 -4.01 -4.30 8.25
C ASN A 60 -5.41 -4.89 8.16
N GLN A 61 -6.37 -4.16 8.71
CA GLN A 61 -7.75 -4.61 8.86
C GLN A 61 -8.37 -5.07 7.53
N GLY A 62 -8.11 -4.36 6.43
CA GLY A 62 -8.67 -4.73 5.13
C GLY A 62 -8.10 -6.03 4.57
N ILE A 63 -6.85 -6.36 4.90
CA ILE A 63 -6.22 -7.63 4.52
C ILE A 63 -6.74 -8.76 5.41
N VAL A 64 -6.66 -8.57 6.73
CA VAL A 64 -7.06 -9.57 7.71
C VAL A 64 -8.52 -9.96 7.54
N GLN A 65 -9.42 -8.99 7.34
CA GLN A 65 -10.84 -9.27 7.11
C GLN A 65 -11.08 -10.13 5.87
N ARG A 66 -10.35 -9.91 4.77
CA ARG A 66 -10.48 -10.73 3.55
C ARG A 66 -10.03 -12.17 3.79
N THR A 67 -8.97 -12.37 4.57
CA THR A 67 -8.51 -13.71 4.95
C THR A 67 -9.51 -14.40 5.88
N LEU A 68 -10.05 -13.69 6.88
CA LEU A 68 -11.04 -14.24 7.82
C LEU A 68 -12.41 -14.50 7.20
N ALA A 69 -12.76 -13.79 6.13
CA ALA A 69 -13.98 -14.03 5.35
C ALA A 69 -13.88 -15.24 4.41
N SER A 70 -12.73 -15.93 4.37
CA SER A 70 -12.56 -17.14 3.57
C SER A 70 -13.39 -18.31 4.13
N LYS A 71 -13.74 -19.26 3.26
CA LYS A 71 -14.60 -20.41 3.61
C LYS A 71 -13.95 -21.37 4.61
N SER A 72 -12.62 -21.42 4.64
CA SER A 72 -11.83 -22.27 5.53
C SER A 72 -10.40 -21.75 5.63
N LEU A 73 -9.67 -22.16 6.65
CA LEU A 73 -8.25 -21.82 6.83
C LEU A 73 -7.42 -22.18 5.59
N ALA A 74 -7.66 -23.35 5.00
CA ALA A 74 -6.94 -23.80 3.81
C ALA A 74 -7.19 -22.87 2.61
N GLU A 75 -8.42 -22.40 2.42
CA GLU A 75 -8.74 -21.46 1.34
C GLU A 75 -8.14 -20.06 1.61
N GLY A 76 -8.13 -19.62 2.87
CA GLY A 76 -7.44 -18.39 3.27
C GLY A 76 -5.93 -18.44 2.98
N GLN A 77 -5.28 -19.56 3.29
CA GLN A 77 -3.85 -19.78 3.02
C GLN A 77 -3.53 -19.80 1.52
N LYS A 78 -4.35 -20.50 0.72
CA LYS A 78 -4.21 -20.48 -0.75
C LYS A 78 -4.36 -19.07 -1.31
N GLY A 79 -5.34 -18.30 -0.82
CA GLY A 79 -5.53 -16.90 -1.21
C GLY A 79 -4.34 -16.01 -0.85
N ALA A 80 -3.77 -16.20 0.35
CA ALA A 80 -2.56 -15.49 0.78
C ALA A 80 -1.35 -15.83 -0.09
N LEU A 81 -1.13 -17.12 -0.41
CA LEU A 81 -0.05 -17.55 -1.29
C LEU A 81 -0.20 -17.01 -2.71
N LEU A 82 -1.41 -17.06 -3.27
CA LEU A 82 -1.70 -16.46 -4.58
C LEU A 82 -1.40 -14.95 -4.58
N THR A 83 -1.79 -14.25 -3.50
CA THR A 83 -1.49 -12.81 -3.35
C THR A 83 0.01 -12.56 -3.32
N ALA A 84 0.79 -13.39 -2.62
CA ALA A 84 2.24 -13.27 -2.57
C ALA A 84 2.87 -13.45 -3.96
N VAL A 85 2.42 -14.44 -4.74
CA VAL A 85 2.88 -14.67 -6.12
C VAL A 85 2.54 -13.48 -7.00
N LEU A 86 1.31 -12.97 -6.95
CA LEU A 86 0.90 -11.82 -7.76
C LEU A 86 1.71 -10.56 -7.42
N LYS A 87 2.09 -10.36 -6.16
CA LYS A 87 2.93 -9.23 -5.74
C LYS A 87 4.36 -9.26 -6.26
N MET A 88 4.88 -10.43 -6.65
CA MET A 88 6.18 -10.50 -7.32
C MET A 88 6.17 -9.79 -8.67
N LEU A 89 4.99 -9.48 -9.22
CA LEU A 89 4.84 -8.71 -10.46
C LEU A 89 4.86 -7.20 -10.25
N ASP A 90 4.75 -6.70 -9.01
CA ASP A 90 4.68 -5.27 -8.70
C ASP A 90 5.87 -4.47 -9.29
N PRO A 91 7.13 -4.94 -9.23
CA PRO A 91 8.25 -4.24 -9.88
C PRO A 91 8.08 -4.12 -11.40
N LEU A 92 7.51 -5.13 -12.05
CA LEU A 92 7.30 -5.12 -13.50
C LEU A 92 6.15 -4.19 -13.91
N VAL A 93 5.12 -4.07 -13.08
CA VAL A 93 3.91 -3.31 -13.39
C VAL A 93 3.97 -1.87 -12.88
N LEU A 94 4.73 -1.59 -11.82
CA LEU A 94 4.80 -0.28 -11.18
C LEU A 94 6.17 0.38 -11.30
N VAL A 95 7.26 -0.35 -11.04
CA VAL A 95 8.61 0.24 -11.02
C VAL A 95 9.15 0.41 -12.44
N LEU A 96 9.02 -0.62 -13.27
CA LEU A 96 9.54 -0.62 -14.64
C LEU A 96 8.94 0.51 -15.50
N PRO A 97 7.61 0.78 -15.52
CA PRO A 97 7.08 1.97 -16.18
C PRO A 97 7.69 3.28 -15.67
N GLY A 98 7.93 3.41 -14.37
CA GLY A 98 8.60 4.59 -13.81
C GLY A 98 10.02 4.77 -14.36
N LEU A 99 10.78 3.69 -14.51
CA LEU A 99 12.13 3.72 -15.08
C LEU A 99 12.13 4.03 -16.58
N ILE A 100 11.16 3.48 -17.33
CA ILE A 100 10.96 3.82 -18.75
C ILE A 100 10.59 5.29 -18.89
N ALA A 101 9.67 5.79 -18.06
CA ALA A 101 9.25 7.18 -18.05
C ALA A 101 10.41 8.11 -17.71
N PHE A 102 11.27 7.73 -16.75
CA PHE A 102 12.50 8.48 -16.46
C PHE A 102 13.34 8.62 -17.73
N HIS A 103 13.67 7.53 -18.42
CA HIS A 103 14.46 7.57 -19.66
C HIS A 103 13.86 8.46 -20.75
N LEU A 104 12.54 8.43 -20.91
CA LEU A 104 11.85 9.17 -21.98
C LEU A 104 11.55 10.63 -21.61
N TYR A 105 11.41 10.95 -20.32
CA TYR A 105 10.91 12.24 -19.83
C TYR A 105 11.73 12.75 -18.64
N GLN A 106 12.94 13.25 -18.92
CA GLN A 106 13.87 13.72 -17.88
C GLN A 106 13.40 15.02 -17.19
N ASP A 107 12.60 15.85 -17.86
CA ASP A 107 12.16 17.18 -17.38
C ASP A 107 10.72 17.21 -16.84
N LEU A 108 10.31 16.17 -16.10
CA LEU A 108 8.98 16.15 -15.51
C LEU A 108 8.88 17.09 -14.30
N PRO A 109 7.83 17.95 -14.20
CA PRO A 109 7.64 18.87 -13.08
C PRO A 109 7.51 18.18 -11.72
N LYS A 110 6.97 16.96 -11.70
CA LYS A 110 6.76 16.13 -10.50
C LYS A 110 6.98 14.66 -10.85
N ALA A 111 7.63 13.92 -9.97
CA ALA A 111 7.87 12.47 -10.15
C ALA A 111 6.56 11.67 -10.32
N ASP A 112 5.48 12.09 -9.66
CA ASP A 112 4.17 11.42 -9.73
C ASP A 112 3.54 11.48 -11.13
N MET A 113 3.99 12.40 -12.00
CA MET A 113 3.50 12.52 -13.38
C MET A 113 4.17 11.53 -14.35
N ALA A 114 5.19 10.79 -13.91
CA ALA A 114 5.93 9.87 -14.76
C ALA A 114 5.05 8.79 -15.38
N TYR A 115 4.23 8.12 -14.56
CA TYR A 115 3.40 7.02 -15.05
C TYR A 115 2.24 7.49 -15.95
N PRO A 116 1.46 8.53 -15.57
CA PRO A 116 0.43 9.08 -16.46
C PRO A 116 0.98 9.61 -17.79
N THR A 117 2.13 10.30 -17.76
CA THR A 117 2.75 10.85 -18.99
C THR A 117 3.18 9.72 -19.92
N LEU A 118 3.80 8.67 -19.38
CA LEU A 118 4.15 7.50 -20.18
C LEU A 118 2.93 6.88 -20.83
N VAL A 119 1.88 6.61 -20.05
CA VAL A 119 0.64 6.00 -20.56
C VAL A 119 0.05 6.81 -21.72
N ASN A 120 -0.08 8.13 -21.56
CA ASN A 120 -0.66 9.00 -22.58
C ASN A 120 0.14 9.02 -23.89
N ASN A 121 1.46 8.85 -23.80
CA ASN A 121 2.36 8.97 -24.94
C ASN A 121 2.66 7.65 -25.64
N VAL A 122 2.57 6.50 -24.95
CA VAL A 122 2.93 5.19 -25.51
C VAL A 122 1.75 4.29 -25.82
N LEU A 123 0.58 4.53 -25.23
CA LEU A 123 -0.60 3.71 -25.51
C LEU A 123 -1.45 4.31 -26.66
N PRO A 124 -2.08 3.46 -27.48
CA PRO A 124 -3.14 3.89 -28.39
C PRO A 124 -4.30 4.56 -27.64
N VAL A 125 -4.96 5.54 -28.27
CA VAL A 125 -6.04 6.34 -27.66
C VAL A 125 -7.12 5.50 -26.94
N PRO A 126 -7.65 4.40 -27.52
CA PRO A 126 -8.64 3.58 -26.80
C PRO A 126 -8.09 2.92 -25.53
N MET A 127 -6.81 2.57 -25.52
CA MET A 127 -6.14 1.95 -24.37
C MET A 127 -5.84 2.96 -23.26
N VAL A 128 -5.61 4.23 -23.61
CA VAL A 128 -5.50 5.32 -22.62
C VAL A 128 -6.82 5.47 -21.85
N GLY A 129 -7.95 5.52 -22.56
CA GLY A 129 -9.29 5.57 -21.94
C GLY A 129 -9.57 4.35 -21.06
N PHE A 130 -9.26 3.14 -21.57
CA PHE A 130 -9.37 1.91 -20.78
C PHE A 130 -8.51 1.94 -19.52
N PHE A 131 -7.25 2.37 -19.62
CA PHE A 131 -6.36 2.50 -18.47
C PHE A 131 -6.92 3.49 -17.45
N GLY A 132 -7.43 4.64 -17.89
CA GLY A 132 -8.05 5.63 -17.02
C GLY A 132 -9.25 5.06 -16.25
N ALA A 133 -10.11 4.28 -16.93
CA ALA A 133 -11.25 3.62 -16.30
C ALA A 133 -10.82 2.57 -15.26
N VAL A 134 -9.82 1.73 -15.58
CA VAL A 134 -9.27 0.73 -14.65
C VAL A 134 -8.63 1.39 -13.44
N LEU A 135 -7.84 2.46 -13.65
CA LEU A 135 -7.19 3.21 -12.57
C LEU A 135 -8.23 3.86 -11.65
N PHE A 136 -9.26 4.49 -12.22
CA PHE A 136 -10.34 5.07 -11.44
C PHE A 136 -11.06 4.01 -10.59
N GLY A 137 -11.41 2.87 -11.20
CA GLY A 137 -12.00 1.74 -10.49
C GLY A 137 -11.11 1.22 -9.36
N ALA A 138 -9.80 1.10 -9.58
CA ALA A 138 -8.84 0.66 -8.58
C ALA A 138 -8.72 1.64 -7.40
N VAL A 139 -8.70 2.96 -7.68
CA VAL A 139 -8.67 4.01 -6.66
C VAL A 139 -9.94 3.97 -5.81
N ILE A 140 -11.12 3.93 -6.43
CA ILE A 140 -12.40 3.87 -5.71
C ILE A 140 -12.52 2.58 -4.89
N SER A 141 -12.11 1.44 -5.44
CA SER A 141 -12.10 0.15 -4.72
C SER A 141 -11.20 0.20 -3.48
N THR A 142 -10.01 0.77 -3.60
CA THR A 142 -9.06 0.91 -2.48
C THR A 142 -9.58 1.88 -1.43
N PHE A 143 -10.11 3.03 -1.86
CA PHE A 143 -10.70 4.03 -0.97
C PHE A 143 -11.88 3.47 -0.17
N ASN A 144 -12.78 2.73 -0.81
CA ASN A 144 -13.88 2.04 -0.14
C ASN A 144 -13.39 1.01 0.88
N GLY A 145 -12.33 0.27 0.56
CA GLY A 145 -11.69 -0.66 1.49
C GLY A 145 -11.16 0.01 2.75
N PHE A 146 -10.49 1.16 2.60
CA PHE A 146 -10.00 1.96 3.74
C PHE A 146 -11.14 2.54 4.58
N LEU A 147 -12.17 3.11 3.95
CA LEU A 147 -13.34 3.61 4.67
C LEU A 147 -14.06 2.51 5.45
N ASN A 148 -14.22 1.32 4.87
CA ASN A 148 -14.85 0.18 5.55
C ASN A 148 -14.01 -0.27 6.76
N SER A 149 -12.69 -0.36 6.58
CA SER A 149 -11.75 -0.72 7.65
C SER A 149 -11.81 0.29 8.80
N ALA A 150 -11.74 1.58 8.50
CA ALA A 150 -11.82 2.66 9.50
C ALA A 150 -13.18 2.67 10.21
N SER A 151 -14.27 2.48 9.47
CA SER A 151 -15.63 2.41 10.02
C SER A 151 -15.80 1.24 10.98
N THR A 152 -15.25 0.08 10.63
CA THR A 152 -15.30 -1.12 11.48
C THR A 152 -14.44 -0.96 12.73
N LEU A 153 -13.22 -0.42 12.57
CA LEU A 153 -12.33 -0.16 13.70
C LEU A 153 -12.97 0.83 14.68
N PHE A 154 -13.63 1.87 14.18
CA PHE A 154 -14.36 2.82 15.01
C PHE A 154 -15.57 2.17 15.68
N SER A 155 -16.46 1.52 14.92
CA SER A 155 -17.72 0.99 15.47
C SER A 155 -17.47 -0.13 16.48
N MET A 156 -16.61 -1.09 16.15
CA MET A 156 -16.35 -2.25 17.02
C MET A 156 -15.28 -1.94 18.07
N GLY A 157 -14.21 -1.26 17.67
CA GLY A 157 -13.04 -1.04 18.53
C GLY A 157 -13.19 0.11 19.52
N ILE A 158 -13.93 1.16 19.14
CA ILE A 158 -14.09 2.36 19.98
C ILE A 158 -15.53 2.45 20.48
N TYR A 159 -16.51 2.50 19.57
CA TYR A 159 -17.90 2.76 19.96
C TYR A 159 -18.46 1.62 20.81
N ARG A 160 -18.38 0.37 20.38
CA ARG A 160 -18.84 -0.76 21.18
C ARG A 160 -18.05 -0.90 22.49
N ARG A 161 -16.72 -0.86 22.43
CA ARG A 161 -15.88 -1.15 23.59
C ARG A 161 -15.93 -0.06 24.67
N ILE A 162 -15.96 1.22 24.28
CA ILE A 162 -15.76 2.35 25.19
C ILE A 162 -17.05 3.16 25.39
N ILE A 163 -17.84 3.37 24.32
CA ILE A 163 -18.97 4.31 24.36
C ILE A 163 -20.28 3.59 24.74
N ASN A 164 -20.59 2.47 24.08
CA ASN A 164 -21.80 1.69 24.33
C ASN A 164 -21.54 0.18 24.15
N GLN A 165 -21.29 -0.50 25.27
CA GLN A 165 -20.98 -1.93 25.33
C GLN A 165 -22.14 -2.84 24.88
N ASN A 166 -23.37 -2.36 25.03
CA ASN A 166 -24.59 -3.08 24.70
C ASN A 166 -25.19 -2.66 23.35
N ALA A 167 -24.40 -1.98 22.50
CA ALA A 167 -24.87 -1.51 21.20
C ALA A 167 -25.34 -2.68 20.31
N GLU A 168 -26.54 -2.56 19.78
CA GLU A 168 -27.09 -3.56 18.86
C GLU A 168 -26.36 -3.55 17.52
N PRO A 169 -26.33 -4.68 16.78
CA PRO A 169 -25.67 -4.77 15.48
C PRO A 169 -26.08 -3.67 14.49
N GLN A 170 -27.36 -3.32 14.44
CA GLN A 170 -27.89 -2.28 13.54
C GLN A 170 -27.36 -0.88 13.89
N GLN A 171 -27.18 -0.60 15.19
CA GLN A 171 -26.61 0.65 15.68
C GLN A 171 -25.13 0.75 15.30
N LEU A 172 -24.37 -0.34 15.44
CA LEU A 172 -22.95 -0.40 15.08
C LEU A 172 -22.72 -0.13 13.59
N VAL A 173 -23.56 -0.68 12.72
CA VAL A 173 -23.52 -0.41 11.28
C VAL A 173 -23.83 1.06 10.98
N THR A 174 -24.85 1.61 11.64
CA THR A 174 -25.28 3.00 11.43
C THR A 174 -24.21 4.00 11.87
N VAL A 175 -23.64 3.81 13.06
CA VAL A 175 -22.57 4.65 13.61
C VAL A 175 -21.30 4.52 12.75
N GLY A 176 -20.94 3.29 12.36
CA GLY A 176 -19.82 3.05 11.44
C GLY A 176 -20.00 3.79 10.11
N ARG A 177 -21.20 3.74 9.50
CA ARG A 177 -21.49 4.43 8.24
C ARG A 177 -21.42 5.95 8.38
N LYS A 178 -21.94 6.51 9.47
CA LYS A 178 -21.84 7.96 9.77
C LYS A 178 -20.38 8.39 9.92
N PHE A 179 -19.59 7.61 10.66
CA PHE A 179 -18.15 7.86 10.82
C PHE A 179 -17.40 7.76 9.48
N GLY A 180 -17.65 6.71 8.70
CA GLY A 180 -17.05 6.55 7.37
C GLY A 180 -17.38 7.71 6.44
N PHE A 181 -18.63 8.18 6.42
CA PHE A 181 -19.03 9.36 5.65
C PHE A 181 -18.29 10.63 6.10
N PHE A 182 -18.18 10.84 7.41
CA PHE A 182 -17.41 11.94 7.97
C PHE A 182 -15.92 11.89 7.54
N ILE A 183 -15.26 10.75 7.70
CA ILE A 183 -13.86 10.55 7.28
C ILE A 183 -13.69 10.75 5.77
N ALA A 184 -14.67 10.35 4.96
CA ALA A 184 -14.63 10.57 3.52
C ALA A 184 -14.61 12.06 3.17
N ILE A 185 -15.46 12.87 3.81
CA ILE A 185 -15.48 14.33 3.63
C ILE A 185 -14.14 14.94 4.05
N VAL A 186 -13.65 14.61 5.24
CA VAL A 186 -12.35 15.11 5.73
C VAL A 186 -11.23 14.75 4.75
N SER A 187 -11.23 13.52 4.22
CA SER A 187 -10.23 13.05 3.26
C SER A 187 -10.25 13.87 1.97
N VAL A 188 -11.43 14.20 1.44
CA VAL A 188 -11.59 15.05 0.24
C VAL A 188 -11.11 16.47 0.50
N LEU A 189 -11.37 17.02 1.69
CA LEU A 189 -10.92 18.37 2.07
C LEU A 189 -9.40 18.47 2.23
N VAL A 190 -8.76 17.41 2.73
CA VAL A 190 -7.30 17.37 2.97
C VAL A 190 -6.52 17.01 1.70
N ALA A 191 -7.12 16.27 0.75
CA ALA A 191 -6.43 15.81 -0.45
C ALA A 191 -5.67 16.90 -1.26
N PRO A 192 -6.20 18.12 -1.47
CA PRO A 192 -5.49 19.18 -2.20
C PRO A 192 -4.19 19.63 -1.50
N TRP A 193 -4.13 19.56 -0.17
CA TRP A 193 -2.93 19.93 0.58
C TRP A 193 -1.81 18.92 0.36
N ILE A 194 -2.16 17.64 0.23
CA ILE A 194 -1.21 16.56 -0.05
C ILE A 194 -0.77 16.57 -1.53
N ALA A 195 -1.69 16.89 -2.45
CA ALA A 195 -1.39 16.95 -3.89
C ALA A 195 -0.29 17.99 -4.26
N ASN A 196 -0.09 18.99 -3.40
CA ASN A 196 0.92 20.02 -3.56
C ASN A 196 2.21 19.73 -2.78
N ALA A 197 2.40 18.52 -2.27
CA ALA A 197 3.63 18.13 -1.57
C ALA A 197 4.87 18.29 -2.50
N PRO A 198 5.89 19.07 -2.10
CA PRO A 198 6.99 19.49 -2.98
C PRO A 198 7.94 18.34 -3.39
N GLN A 199 8.03 17.27 -2.60
CA GLN A 199 8.87 16.10 -2.88
C GLN A 199 8.13 14.94 -3.55
N GLY A 200 6.87 15.16 -3.97
CA GLY A 200 5.98 14.11 -4.48
C GLY A 200 5.34 13.26 -3.38
N LEU A 201 4.27 12.56 -3.76
CA LEU A 201 3.43 11.78 -2.85
C LEU A 201 4.17 10.62 -2.21
N TYR A 202 5.04 9.94 -2.98
CA TYR A 202 5.77 8.77 -2.48
C TYR A 202 6.76 9.13 -1.36
N SER A 203 7.50 10.24 -1.49
CA SER A 203 8.41 10.70 -0.42
C SER A 203 7.64 11.06 0.85
N TRP A 204 6.51 11.76 0.68
CA TRP A 204 5.63 12.10 1.81
C TRP A 204 5.08 10.84 2.52
N MET A 205 4.63 9.83 1.76
CA MET A 205 4.19 8.55 2.32
C MET A 205 5.32 7.83 3.08
N LYS A 206 6.56 7.88 2.60
CA LYS A 206 7.69 7.29 3.32
C LYS A 206 7.92 7.95 4.67
N GLN A 207 7.85 9.29 4.74
CA GLN A 207 8.02 10.03 5.99
C GLN A 207 6.93 9.64 7.00
N LEU A 208 5.68 9.58 6.57
CA LEU A 208 4.58 9.10 7.42
C LEU A 208 4.76 7.65 7.88
N ASN A 209 5.16 6.76 6.97
CA ASN A 209 5.44 5.37 7.31
C ASN A 209 6.60 5.26 8.32
N GLY A 210 7.61 6.14 8.25
CA GLY A 210 8.67 6.21 9.26
C GLY A 210 8.12 6.48 10.66
N ILE A 211 7.19 7.43 10.80
CA ILE A 211 6.54 7.76 12.08
C ILE A 211 5.74 6.57 12.63
N TYR A 212 5.05 5.83 11.77
CA TYR A 212 4.25 4.67 12.18
C TYR A 212 5.09 3.42 12.48
N ASN A 213 6.11 3.15 11.65
CA ASN A 213 6.91 1.93 11.75
C ASN A 213 7.83 1.94 12.97
N VAL A 214 8.32 3.11 13.40
CA VAL A 214 9.25 3.20 14.55
C VAL A 214 8.60 2.69 15.86
N PRO A 215 7.44 3.20 16.32
CA PRO A 215 6.76 2.67 17.50
C PRO A 215 6.41 1.18 17.39
N LEU A 216 6.00 0.75 16.20
CA LEU A 216 5.62 -0.63 15.92
C LEU A 216 6.81 -1.59 16.07
N VAL A 217 7.98 -1.23 15.51
CA VAL A 217 9.22 -1.98 15.72
C VAL A 217 9.59 -1.99 17.21
N THR A 218 9.45 -0.87 17.91
CA THR A 218 9.71 -0.80 19.35
C THR A 218 8.81 -1.77 20.13
N ILE A 219 7.51 -1.82 19.84
CA ILE A 219 6.57 -2.75 20.50
C ILE A 219 6.92 -4.20 20.20
N ILE A 220 7.28 -4.54 18.95
CA ILE A 220 7.66 -5.91 18.57
C ILE A 220 8.94 -6.34 19.29
N ILE A 221 9.97 -5.49 19.29
CA ILE A 221 11.24 -5.77 19.99
C ILE A 221 10.96 -5.91 21.49
N MET A 222 10.19 -4.99 22.08
CA MET A 222 9.80 -5.08 23.49
C MET A 222 9.03 -6.37 23.79
N GLY A 223 8.06 -6.76 22.98
CA GLY A 223 7.30 -8.00 23.18
C GLY A 223 8.14 -9.27 23.02
N PHE A 224 9.19 -9.23 22.19
CA PHE A 224 10.11 -10.36 21.98
C PHE A 224 11.12 -10.51 23.14
N PHE A 225 11.75 -9.41 23.56
CA PHE A 225 12.79 -9.43 24.61
C PHE A 225 12.24 -9.31 26.03
N PHE A 226 11.07 -8.71 26.18
CA PHE A 226 10.32 -8.61 27.43
C PHE A 226 8.95 -9.27 27.24
N PRO A 227 8.88 -10.61 27.09
CA PRO A 227 7.61 -11.31 27.12
C PRO A 227 6.88 -10.89 28.39
N ALA A 228 5.66 -10.38 28.22
CA ALA A 228 4.85 -9.94 29.34
C ALA A 228 4.79 -11.07 30.37
N HIS A 229 5.32 -10.82 31.57
CA HIS A 229 5.12 -11.74 32.68
C HIS A 229 3.61 -11.83 32.91
N PRO A 230 3.03 -13.04 33.00
CA PRO A 230 1.62 -13.20 33.31
C PRO A 230 1.39 -12.68 34.74
N GLY A 231 1.05 -11.39 34.87
CA GLY A 231 0.88 -10.76 36.18
C GLY A 231 0.75 -9.24 36.22
N ALA A 232 1.20 -8.48 35.21
CA ALA A 232 1.31 -7.02 35.34
C ALA A 232 0.38 -6.16 34.46
N GLY A 233 -0.56 -6.76 33.72
CA GLY A 233 -1.53 -5.98 32.89
C GLY A 233 -2.95 -6.55 32.76
N GLY A 234 -3.19 -7.78 33.24
CA GLY A 234 -4.49 -8.44 33.17
C GLY A 234 -5.37 -8.20 34.40
N LYS A 235 -5.62 -6.94 34.76
CA LYS A 235 -6.69 -6.56 35.70
C LYS A 235 -7.44 -5.35 35.17
N SER A 236 -7.97 -5.46 33.95
CA SER A 236 -9.03 -4.58 33.41
C SER A 236 -9.55 -5.19 32.11
N GLY A 237 -10.54 -6.08 32.21
CA GLY A 237 -11.40 -6.40 31.08
C GLY A 237 -11.29 -7.79 30.45
N ASP A 238 -11.04 -8.84 31.23
CA ASP A 238 -11.49 -10.20 30.84
C ASP A 238 -12.79 -10.50 31.60
N GLY A 239 -13.88 -10.16 30.94
CA GLY A 239 -15.23 -10.57 31.29
C GLY A 239 -15.82 -11.34 30.12
N GLY A 240 -15.48 -12.63 30.05
CA GLY A 240 -16.30 -13.69 29.46
C GLY A 240 -16.50 -13.67 27.94
N LEU A 241 -15.73 -14.50 27.24
CA LEU A 241 -16.23 -15.27 26.09
C LEU A 241 -15.59 -16.68 26.15
N ALA A 242 -16.32 -17.59 26.79
CA ALA A 242 -16.31 -19.01 26.43
C ALA A 242 -17.32 -19.22 25.29
#